data_AF-A0A5S6QV23-F1
#
_entry.id   AF-A0A5S6QV23-F1
#
_cell.length_a   1.000
_cell.length_b   1.000
_cell.length_c   1.000
_cell.angle_alpha   90.00
_cell.angle_beta   90.00
_cell.angle_gamma   90.00
#
_symmetry.space_group_name_H-M   'P 1'
#
loop_
_entity.id
_entity.type
_entity.pdbx_description
1 polymer ?
#
loop_
_entity_poly.entity_id
_entity_poly.type
_entity_poly.pdbx_seq_one_letter_code
_entity_poly.pdbx_strand_id
1 'polypeptide(L)'
;MVGANASGDLKLKPLMIHRHANPRALRGIVKSSLGVYYRYSKRGWMTAQVCLDIFSNAYVNDIKKYSNEKNLAFKVLVIMDSAPSHPPMIAELDPNVHFVFLPARTTSLLQPLDQGVIGAFKAYYLRRTFKMLIDATDGENCETVMEFWKNYNLRMAINNIVEAWNDVSKRCLHRVWRKLIPDLICDFKDFEPSAQVCEITESCVQLANRLGFEGVEYQHIEDILSCQPDELTTEELQELSVAGEAEGREEDDENQEVPPPPPRQMTTAELSDTLETIEQRLQWLEDNDCNAERSGKTTRGIRACLEPYKQLLYERSTRAKQKKLEFYFTAMKKHCDDEEALPSTSNRTSVRP
;
A
#
# COMPACT_ATOMS: atom_id res chain seq x y z
N MET A 1 -0.66 -5.69 -4.19
CA MET A 1 -0.05 -4.76 -3.20
C MET A 1 0.53 -5.57 -2.04
N VAL A 2 1.71 -5.20 -1.56
CA VAL A 2 2.35 -5.78 -0.36
C VAL A 2 2.62 -4.65 0.64
N GLY A 3 2.82 -4.99 1.91
CA GLY A 3 3.11 -3.99 2.95
C GLY A 3 3.74 -4.63 4.19
N ALA A 4 4.59 -3.88 4.89
CA ALA A 4 5.28 -4.34 6.08
C ALA A 4 5.63 -3.17 7.01
N ASN A 5 5.94 -3.46 8.28
CA ASN A 5 6.41 -2.46 9.23
C ASN A 5 7.93 -2.27 9.20
N ALA A 6 8.41 -1.20 9.84
CA ALA A 6 9.83 -0.85 9.87
C ALA A 6 10.72 -1.86 10.63
N SER A 7 10.20 -2.56 11.64
CA SER A 7 10.94 -3.63 12.33
C SER A 7 11.03 -4.92 11.50
N GLY A 8 10.25 -5.05 10.43
CA GLY A 8 10.24 -6.20 9.52
C GLY A 8 9.60 -7.46 10.09
N ASP A 9 8.93 -7.38 11.24
CA ASP A 9 8.24 -8.49 11.91
C ASP A 9 6.72 -8.47 11.76
N LEU A 10 6.16 -7.45 11.10
CA LEU A 10 4.81 -7.47 10.54
C LEU A 10 4.91 -7.42 9.02
N LYS A 11 4.41 -8.46 8.37
CA LYS A 11 4.09 -8.47 6.94
C LYS A 11 2.58 -8.51 6.80
N LEU A 12 2.01 -7.56 6.08
CA LEU A 12 0.61 -7.63 5.68
C LEU A 12 0.43 -8.78 4.69
N LYS A 13 -0.71 -9.46 4.79
CA LYS A 13 -1.10 -10.47 3.81
C LYS A 13 -1.20 -9.80 2.42
N PRO A 14 -0.55 -10.32 1.36
CA PRO A 14 -0.57 -9.66 0.06
C PRO A 14 -1.98 -9.49 -0.49
N LEU A 15 -2.25 -8.34 -1.11
CA LEU A 15 -3.46 -8.12 -1.92
C LEU A 15 -3.20 -8.55 -3.36
N MET A 16 -4.02 -9.47 -3.85
CA MET A 16 -4.10 -9.92 -5.23
C MET A 16 -5.40 -9.41 -5.84
N ILE A 17 -5.29 -8.72 -6.97
CA ILE A 17 -6.44 -8.19 -7.71
C ILE A 17 -6.51 -8.93 -9.04
N HIS A 18 -7.70 -9.40 -9.38
CA HIS A 18 -7.94 -10.13 -10.62
C HIS A 18 -9.09 -9.50 -11.42
N ARG A 19 -9.16 -9.79 -12.72
CA ARG A 19 -10.24 -9.27 -13.58
C ARG A 19 -11.62 -9.84 -13.25
N HIS A 20 -11.64 -11.07 -12.75
CA HIS A 20 -12.86 -11.81 -12.44
C HIS A 20 -12.96 -12.10 -10.95
N ALA A 21 -14.17 -11.98 -10.37
CA ALA A 21 -14.44 -12.39 -9.00
C ALA A 21 -14.18 -13.90 -8.80
N ASN A 22 -14.69 -14.73 -9.71
CA ASN A 22 -14.64 -16.19 -9.63
C ASN A 22 -13.97 -16.84 -10.85
N PRO A 23 -12.63 -16.70 -11.00
CA PRO A 23 -11.91 -17.34 -12.09
C PRO A 23 -11.99 -18.86 -11.97
N ARG A 24 -12.06 -19.55 -13.11
CA ARG A 24 -12.17 -21.01 -13.20
C ARG A 24 -11.10 -21.74 -12.38
N ALA A 25 -9.87 -21.22 -12.37
CA ALA A 25 -8.74 -21.78 -11.62
C ALA A 25 -8.93 -21.78 -10.10
N LEU A 26 -9.89 -21.02 -9.56
CA LEU A 26 -10.21 -20.95 -8.13
C LEU A 26 -11.62 -21.48 -7.82
N ARG A 27 -12.23 -22.23 -8.75
CA ARG A 27 -13.57 -22.80 -8.56
C ARG A 27 -13.57 -23.74 -7.34
N GLY A 28 -14.55 -23.57 -6.45
CA GLY A 28 -14.69 -24.37 -5.23
C GLY A 28 -13.71 -24.01 -4.11
N ILE A 29 -12.87 -22.99 -4.28
CA ILE A 29 -11.95 -22.51 -3.25
C ILE A 29 -12.57 -21.32 -2.53
N VAL A 30 -12.71 -21.43 -1.21
CA VAL A 30 -13.14 -20.32 -0.35
C VAL A 30 -12.07 -19.23 -0.38
N LYS A 31 -12.42 -18.00 -0.76
CA LYS A 31 -11.45 -16.91 -0.97
C LYS A 31 -10.68 -16.55 0.30
N SER A 32 -11.32 -16.62 1.47
CA SER A 32 -10.69 -16.36 2.77
C SER A 32 -9.63 -17.40 3.15
N SER A 33 -9.68 -18.61 2.58
CA SER A 33 -8.66 -19.65 2.77
C SER A 33 -7.36 -19.38 2.00
N LEU A 34 -7.37 -18.42 1.07
CA LEU A 34 -6.18 -18.03 0.33
C LEU A 34 -5.18 -17.32 1.26
N GLY A 35 -3.89 -17.55 1.00
CA GLY A 35 -2.80 -16.82 1.65
C GLY A 35 -2.68 -15.36 1.18
N VAL A 36 -3.63 -14.87 0.38
CA VAL A 36 -3.71 -13.49 -0.12
C VAL A 36 -5.11 -12.94 0.16
N TYR A 37 -5.23 -11.62 0.31
CA TYR A 37 -6.51 -10.97 0.15
C TYR A 37 -6.84 -10.94 -1.34
N TYR A 38 -7.93 -11.57 -1.72
CA TYR A 38 -8.39 -11.60 -3.10
C TYR A 38 -9.44 -10.51 -3.32
N ARG A 39 -9.23 -9.68 -4.33
CA ARG A 39 -10.20 -8.70 -4.82
C ARG A 39 -10.30 -8.77 -6.33
N TYR A 40 -11.34 -8.17 -6.87
CA TYR A 40 -11.51 -8.05 -8.31
C TYR A 40 -11.79 -6.60 -8.69
N SER A 41 -11.41 -6.26 -9.92
CA SER A 41 -11.78 -5.04 -10.62
C SER A 41 -11.80 -5.36 -12.11
N LYS A 42 -12.59 -4.66 -12.93
CA LYS A 42 -12.78 -5.03 -14.35
C LYS A 42 -11.44 -5.14 -15.12
N ARG A 43 -10.49 -4.25 -14.80
CA ARG A 43 -9.16 -4.21 -15.42
C ARG A 43 -8.12 -5.09 -14.71
N GLY A 44 -8.42 -5.55 -13.49
CA GLY A 44 -7.50 -6.34 -12.66
C GLY A 44 -6.43 -5.48 -11.98
N TRP A 45 -6.69 -4.19 -11.79
CA TRP A 45 -5.78 -3.21 -11.21
C TRP A 45 -6.34 -2.62 -9.91
N MET A 46 -5.48 -1.93 -9.16
CA MET A 46 -5.89 -1.20 -7.96
C MET A 46 -6.82 -0.04 -8.34
N THR A 47 -8.01 0.00 -7.76
CA THR A 47 -8.93 1.15 -7.81
C THR A 47 -8.99 1.82 -6.43
N ALA A 48 -9.47 3.08 -6.39
CA ALA A 48 -9.72 3.77 -5.13
C ALA A 48 -10.65 2.97 -4.20
N GLN A 49 -11.66 2.33 -4.77
CA GLN A 49 -12.61 1.50 -4.04
C GLN A 49 -11.96 0.26 -3.43
N VAL A 50 -11.13 -0.45 -4.20
CA VAL A 50 -10.37 -1.61 -3.70
C VAL A 50 -9.39 -1.18 -2.59
N CYS A 51 -8.75 -0.02 -2.74
CA CYS A 51 -7.86 0.53 -1.73
C CYS A 51 -8.60 0.85 -0.42
N LEU A 52 -9.74 1.54 -0.49
CA LEU A 52 -10.55 1.84 0.69
C LEU A 52 -11.07 0.57 1.36
N ASP A 53 -11.55 -0.40 0.59
CA ASP A 53 -12.02 -1.69 1.11
C ASP A 53 -10.89 -2.44 1.84
N ILE A 54 -9.72 -2.61 1.22
CA ILE A 54 -8.67 -3.44 1.80
C ILE A 54 -8.15 -2.86 3.12
N PHE A 55 -8.04 -1.53 3.21
CA PHE A 55 -7.65 -0.88 4.45
C PHE A 55 -8.74 -0.98 5.52
N SER A 56 -9.99 -0.67 5.18
CA SER A 56 -11.12 -0.67 6.12
C SER A 56 -11.41 -2.06 6.68
N ASN A 57 -11.45 -3.06 5.79
CA ASN A 57 -12.01 -4.37 6.12
C ASN A 57 -10.95 -5.42 6.47
N ALA A 58 -9.67 -5.19 6.12
CA ALA A 58 -8.62 -6.18 6.33
C ALA A 58 -7.40 -5.63 7.06
N TYR A 59 -6.66 -4.69 6.47
CA TYR A 59 -5.36 -4.28 7.00
C TYR A 59 -5.44 -3.59 8.37
N VAL A 60 -6.45 -2.76 8.61
CA VAL A 60 -6.65 -2.16 9.94
C VAL A 60 -6.83 -3.25 11.00
N ASN A 61 -7.55 -4.32 10.69
CA ASN A 61 -7.75 -5.45 11.61
C ASN A 61 -6.46 -6.25 11.83
N ASP A 62 -5.69 -6.51 10.77
CA ASP A 62 -4.38 -7.18 10.87
C ASP A 62 -3.41 -6.39 11.76
N ILE A 63 -3.39 -5.07 11.61
CA ILE A 63 -2.52 -4.19 12.40
C ILE A 63 -3.01 -4.08 13.85
N LYS A 64 -4.33 -4.04 14.10
CA LYS A 64 -4.91 -4.09 15.45
C LYS A 64 -4.52 -5.39 16.16
N LYS A 65 -4.66 -6.53 15.47
CA LYS A 65 -4.26 -7.83 15.98
C LYS A 65 -2.77 -7.86 16.36
N TYR A 66 -1.90 -7.44 15.45
CA TYR A 66 -0.47 -7.34 15.70
C TYR A 66 -0.14 -6.43 16.89
N SER A 67 -0.79 -5.27 16.98
CA SER A 67 -0.57 -4.31 18.07
C SER A 67 -0.93 -4.94 19.42
N ASN A 68 -2.06 -5.65 19.50
CA ASN A 68 -2.47 -6.36 20.70
C ASN A 68 -1.48 -7.48 21.07
N GLU A 69 -1.06 -8.29 20.10
CA GLU A 69 -0.09 -9.39 20.31
C GLU A 69 1.27 -8.88 20.81
N LYS A 70 1.68 -7.69 20.36
CA LYS A 70 2.93 -7.04 20.77
C LYS A 70 2.79 -6.13 21.98
N ASN A 71 1.59 -6.03 22.56
CA ASN A 71 1.26 -5.10 23.64
C ASN A 71 1.64 -3.64 23.33
N LEU A 72 1.36 -3.22 22.09
CA LEU A 72 1.58 -1.86 21.60
C LEU A 72 0.26 -1.10 21.57
N ALA A 73 0.32 0.21 21.84
CA ALA A 73 -0.82 1.08 21.59
C ALA A 73 -1.14 1.07 20.08
N PHE A 74 -2.43 0.97 19.74
CA PHE A 74 -2.87 1.06 18.34
C PHE A 74 -2.76 2.51 17.86
N LYS A 75 -1.57 2.88 17.36
CA LYS A 75 -1.25 4.15 16.72
C LYS A 75 -0.36 3.86 15.53
N VAL A 76 -0.86 4.09 14.33
CA VAL A 76 -0.25 3.59 13.09
C VAL A 76 0.07 4.76 12.17
N LEU A 77 1.27 4.73 11.60
CA LEU A 77 1.66 5.59 10.49
C LEU A 77 1.83 4.73 9.23
N VAL A 78 1.03 4.99 8.20
CA VAL A 78 1.12 4.33 6.91
C VAL A 78 1.78 5.28 5.91
N ILE A 79 2.85 4.83 5.26
CA ILE A 79 3.52 5.57 4.19
C ILE A 79 3.11 4.94 2.86
N MET A 80 2.65 5.77 1.93
CA MET A 80 2.11 5.34 0.64
C MET A 80 2.58 6.28 -0.47
N ASP A 81 2.66 5.79 -1.70
CA ASP A 81 2.90 6.65 -2.87
C ASP A 81 1.63 7.43 -3.25
N SER A 82 1.81 8.53 -4.01
CA SER A 82 0.70 9.39 -4.45
C SER A 82 -0.02 8.86 -5.71
N ALA A 83 -0.28 7.56 -5.80
CA ALA A 83 -1.01 6.99 -6.95
C ALA A 83 -2.48 7.43 -6.96
N PRO A 84 -3.13 7.64 -8.12
CA PRO A 84 -4.55 8.04 -8.18
C PRO A 84 -5.50 7.05 -7.52
N SER A 85 -5.13 5.76 -7.49
CA SER A 85 -5.87 4.69 -6.82
C SER A 85 -5.77 4.73 -5.29
N HIS A 86 -5.01 5.67 -4.72
CA HIS A 86 -4.87 5.88 -3.28
C HIS A 86 -5.57 7.17 -2.87
N PRO A 87 -6.91 7.15 -2.69
CA PRO A 87 -7.70 8.35 -2.50
C PRO A 87 -7.33 9.03 -1.16
N PRO A 88 -7.27 10.37 -1.10
CA PRO A 88 -6.98 11.10 0.14
C PRO A 88 -7.94 10.76 1.30
N MET A 89 -9.18 10.38 0.96
CA MET A 89 -10.23 9.98 1.91
C MET A 89 -9.87 8.74 2.74
N ILE A 90 -8.89 7.94 2.31
CA ILE A 90 -8.40 6.80 3.10
C ILE A 90 -7.88 7.23 4.49
N ALA A 91 -7.39 8.47 4.60
CA ALA A 91 -6.90 9.05 5.83
C ALA A 91 -8.00 9.40 6.85
N GLU A 92 -9.27 9.16 6.50
CA GLU A 92 -10.43 9.39 7.36
C GLU A 92 -11.03 8.07 7.91
N LEU A 93 -10.50 6.91 7.51
CA LEU A 93 -11.08 5.60 7.84
C LEU A 93 -10.98 5.23 9.33
N ASP A 94 -9.86 5.56 9.99
CA ASP A 94 -9.66 5.29 11.41
C ASP A 94 -8.82 6.42 12.03
N PRO A 95 -9.27 7.06 13.13
CA PRO A 95 -8.56 8.20 13.74
C PRO A 95 -7.17 7.83 14.28
N ASN A 96 -6.88 6.55 14.49
CA ASN A 96 -5.58 6.09 14.98
C ASN A 96 -4.62 5.67 13.85
N VAL A 97 -5.04 5.78 12.59
CA VAL A 97 -4.23 5.43 11.42
C VAL A 97 -3.97 6.70 10.61
N HIS A 98 -2.74 7.21 10.69
CA HIS A 98 -2.31 8.37 9.94
C HIS A 98 -1.67 7.94 8.62
N PHE A 99 -2.07 8.56 7.52
CA PHE A 99 -1.51 8.31 6.20
C PHE A 99 -0.61 9.46 5.76
N VAL A 100 0.60 9.12 5.32
CA VAL A 100 1.56 10.04 4.70
C VAL A 100 1.76 9.63 3.25
N PHE A 101 1.36 10.52 2.35
CA PHE A 101 1.56 10.35 0.92
C PHE A 101 2.90 10.94 0.49
N LEU A 102 3.75 10.10 -0.09
CA LEU A 102 5.05 10.51 -0.62
C LEU A 102 4.86 11.41 -1.85
N PRO A 103 5.70 12.43 -2.05
CA PRO A 103 5.61 13.30 -3.21
C PRO A 103 5.63 12.52 -4.53
N ALA A 104 4.94 13.03 -5.55
CA ALA A 104 4.90 12.39 -6.86
C ALA A 104 6.31 12.17 -7.43
N ARG A 105 6.53 11.05 -8.12
CA ARG A 105 7.81 10.67 -8.76
C ARG A 105 8.99 10.47 -7.79
N THR A 106 8.72 10.27 -6.50
CA THR A 106 9.78 9.98 -5.51
C THR A 106 9.77 8.54 -5.01
N THR A 107 8.92 7.70 -5.57
CA THR A 107 8.72 6.31 -5.17
C THR A 107 10.03 5.53 -5.11
N SER A 108 10.81 5.50 -6.20
CA SER A 108 12.11 4.83 -6.26
C SER A 108 13.19 5.42 -5.36
N LEU A 109 12.97 6.61 -4.78
CA LEU A 109 13.92 7.29 -3.89
C LEU A 109 13.56 7.14 -2.41
N LEU A 110 12.26 7.22 -2.08
CA LEU A 110 11.76 7.35 -0.71
C LEU A 110 10.92 6.16 -0.24
N GLN A 111 10.25 5.45 -1.15
CA GLN A 111 9.31 4.40 -0.77
C GLN A 111 10.10 3.13 -0.38
N PRO A 112 10.01 2.65 0.88
CA PRO A 112 10.91 1.58 1.36
C PRO A 112 10.74 0.24 0.63
N LEU A 113 9.53 -0.11 0.20
CA LEU A 113 9.32 -1.36 -0.55
C LEU A 113 10.00 -1.31 -1.94
N ASP A 114 10.03 -0.14 -2.57
CA ASP A 114 10.72 0.11 -3.83
C ASP A 114 12.25 0.21 -3.67
N GLN A 115 12.77 0.36 -2.43
CA GLN A 115 14.21 0.31 -2.11
C GLN A 115 14.80 -1.12 -2.10
N GLY A 116 14.13 -2.09 -2.73
CA GLY A 116 14.66 -3.43 -2.94
C GLY A 116 13.77 -4.56 -2.43
N VAL A 117 12.73 -4.28 -1.64
CA VAL A 117 11.79 -5.33 -1.19
C VAL A 117 11.02 -5.91 -2.37
N ILE A 118 10.49 -5.05 -3.25
CA ILE A 118 9.73 -5.48 -4.43
C ILE A 118 10.65 -6.23 -5.40
N GLY A 119 11.88 -5.76 -5.59
CA GLY A 119 12.89 -6.46 -6.39
C GLY A 119 13.18 -7.87 -5.86
N ALA A 120 13.44 -7.99 -4.55
CA ALA A 120 13.66 -9.27 -3.89
C ALA A 120 12.43 -10.19 -4.00
N PHE A 121 11.24 -9.66 -3.76
CA PHE A 121 9.98 -10.40 -3.91
C PHE A 121 9.79 -10.95 -5.33
N LYS A 122 10.00 -10.12 -6.37
CA LYS A 122 9.93 -10.56 -7.78
C LYS A 122 10.98 -11.63 -8.07
N ALA A 123 12.22 -11.46 -7.61
CA ALA A 123 13.30 -12.42 -7.80
C ALA A 123 12.99 -13.77 -7.13
N TYR A 124 12.46 -13.76 -5.90
CA TYR A 124 12.01 -14.98 -5.21
C TYR A 124 10.86 -15.67 -5.95
N TYR A 125 9.88 -14.91 -6.44
CA TYR A 125 8.77 -15.46 -7.22
C TYR A 125 9.27 -16.14 -8.50
N LEU A 126 10.17 -15.49 -9.26
CA LEU A 126 10.74 -16.04 -10.47
C LEU A 126 11.55 -17.31 -10.18
N ARG A 127 12.42 -17.26 -9.16
CA ARG A 127 13.23 -18.41 -8.74
C ARG A 127 12.36 -19.61 -8.37
N ARG A 128 11.24 -19.39 -7.68
CA ARG A 128 10.28 -20.44 -7.31
C ARG A 128 9.57 -21.00 -8.54
N THR A 129 9.18 -20.14 -9.47
CA THR A 129 8.57 -20.56 -10.73
C THR A 129 9.52 -21.46 -11.53
N PHE A 130 10.81 -21.11 -11.63
CA PHE A 130 11.81 -21.96 -12.27
C PHE A 130 12.04 -23.28 -11.52
N LYS A 131 12.06 -23.28 -10.19
CA LYS A 131 12.13 -24.54 -9.43
C LYS A 131 10.94 -25.46 -9.72
N MET A 132 9.72 -24.91 -9.69
CA MET A 132 8.51 -25.69 -10.03
C MET A 132 8.57 -26.25 -11.45
N LEU A 133 9.08 -25.47 -12.40
CA LEU A 133 9.23 -25.93 -13.77
C LEU A 133 10.25 -27.07 -13.85
N ILE A 134 11.42 -26.94 -13.19
CA ILE A 134 12.41 -28.04 -13.12
C ILE A 134 11.77 -29.29 -12.52
N ASP A 135 11.11 -29.17 -11.37
CA ASP A 135 10.48 -30.30 -10.68
C ASP A 135 9.43 -31.00 -11.55
N ALA A 136 8.76 -30.27 -12.45
CA ALA A 136 7.77 -30.83 -13.38
C ALA A 136 8.40 -31.48 -14.62
N THR A 137 9.61 -31.05 -15.02
CA THR A 137 10.28 -31.49 -16.26
C THR A 137 11.45 -32.46 -16.03
N ASP A 138 11.90 -32.66 -14.79
CA ASP A 138 13.07 -33.48 -14.46
C ASP A 138 12.72 -34.97 -14.35
N GLY A 139 13.08 -35.78 -15.35
CA GLY A 139 12.93 -37.24 -15.34
C GLY A 139 12.34 -37.87 -16.62
N GLU A 140 12.24 -39.20 -16.66
CA GLU A 140 11.57 -39.95 -17.73
C GLU A 140 10.04 -39.88 -17.57
N ASN A 141 9.31 -39.53 -18.64
CA ASN A 141 7.85 -39.28 -18.67
C ASN A 141 7.36 -38.02 -17.93
N CYS A 142 8.22 -37.01 -17.79
CA CYS A 142 7.85 -35.71 -17.22
C CYS A 142 7.14 -34.79 -18.22
N GLU A 143 6.50 -33.74 -17.70
CA GLU A 143 5.85 -32.72 -18.53
C GLU A 143 6.91 -32.00 -19.38
N THR A 144 6.55 -31.63 -20.60
CA THR A 144 7.34 -30.65 -21.36
C THR A 144 7.20 -29.26 -20.74
N VAL A 145 8.16 -28.37 -20.99
CA VAL A 145 8.07 -26.95 -20.57
C VAL A 145 6.77 -26.32 -21.06
N MET A 146 6.32 -26.66 -22.26
CA MET A 146 5.07 -26.15 -22.84
C MET A 146 3.83 -26.67 -22.12
N GLU A 147 3.82 -27.93 -21.70
CA GLU A 147 2.71 -28.51 -20.92
C GLU A 147 2.63 -27.89 -19.53
N PHE A 148 3.77 -27.72 -18.86
CA PHE A 148 3.82 -27.02 -17.58
C PHE A 148 3.18 -25.62 -17.71
N TRP A 149 3.56 -24.85 -18.72
CA TRP A 149 3.01 -23.50 -18.90
C TRP A 149 1.52 -23.49 -19.26
N LYS A 150 1.02 -24.51 -19.97
CA LYS A 150 -0.43 -24.68 -20.19
C LYS A 150 -1.18 -25.00 -18.91
N ASN A 151 -0.54 -25.72 -17.98
CA ASN A 151 -1.13 -26.13 -16.71
C ASN A 151 -0.94 -25.08 -15.59
N TYR A 152 0.04 -24.18 -15.75
CA TYR A 152 0.32 -23.10 -14.79
C TYR A 152 -0.87 -22.17 -14.66
N ASN A 153 -1.51 -22.19 -13.49
CA ASN A 153 -2.77 -21.52 -13.25
C ASN A 153 -2.71 -20.52 -12.09
N LEU A 154 -3.81 -19.79 -11.89
CA LEU A 154 -3.89 -18.73 -10.89
C LEU A 154 -3.62 -19.22 -9.46
N ARG A 155 -4.00 -20.45 -9.13
CA ARG A 155 -3.76 -21.02 -7.79
C ARG A 155 -2.27 -21.21 -7.54
N MET A 156 -1.54 -21.70 -8.55
CA MET A 156 -0.08 -21.84 -8.49
C MET A 156 0.60 -20.47 -8.34
N ALA A 157 0.14 -19.47 -9.10
CA ALA A 157 0.63 -18.11 -8.98
C ALA A 157 0.39 -17.52 -7.58
N ILE A 158 -0.80 -17.70 -7.00
CA ILE A 158 -1.11 -17.26 -5.63
C ILE A 158 -0.19 -17.94 -4.62
N ASN A 159 0.04 -19.25 -4.73
CA ASN A 159 0.97 -19.95 -3.85
C ASN A 159 2.39 -19.39 -3.97
N ASN A 160 2.87 -19.14 -5.19
CA ASN A 160 4.17 -18.50 -5.41
C ASN A 160 4.25 -17.09 -4.83
N ILE A 161 3.18 -16.29 -4.91
CA ILE A 161 3.10 -14.97 -4.27
C ILE A 161 3.26 -15.10 -2.75
N VAL A 162 2.52 -16.00 -2.12
CA VAL A 162 2.57 -16.21 -0.67
C VAL A 162 3.97 -16.61 -0.24
N GLU A 163 4.52 -17.61 -0.91
CA GLU A 163 5.82 -18.19 -0.59
C GLU A 163 6.98 -17.22 -0.86
N ALA A 164 6.96 -16.51 -2.00
CA ALA A 164 7.95 -15.49 -2.30
C ALA A 164 7.88 -14.32 -1.31
N TRP A 165 6.67 -13.95 -0.87
CA TRP A 165 6.51 -12.91 0.15
C TRP A 165 7.05 -13.38 1.50
N ASN A 166 6.86 -14.64 1.86
CA ASN A 166 7.43 -15.24 3.06
C ASN A 166 8.97 -15.25 3.04
N ASP A 167 9.59 -15.49 1.88
CA ASP A 167 11.05 -15.50 1.70
C ASP A 167 11.71 -14.13 1.91
N VAL A 168 10.98 -13.03 1.71
CA VAL A 168 11.52 -11.68 1.97
C VAL A 168 11.91 -11.57 3.45
N SER A 169 13.20 -11.56 3.76
CA SER A 169 13.64 -11.65 5.15
C SER A 169 13.27 -10.42 5.99
N LYS A 170 13.13 -10.61 7.31
CA LYS A 170 13.02 -9.50 8.28
C LYS A 170 14.16 -8.50 8.11
N ARG A 171 15.38 -8.98 7.83
CA ARG A 171 16.56 -8.13 7.59
C ARG A 171 16.34 -7.23 6.38
N CYS A 172 15.84 -7.78 5.27
CA CYS A 172 15.49 -7.01 4.08
C CYS A 172 14.45 -5.94 4.40
N LEU A 173 13.34 -6.32 5.02
CA LEU A 173 12.27 -5.37 5.39
C LEU A 173 12.73 -4.27 6.34
N HIS A 174 13.61 -4.57 7.29
CA HIS A 174 14.14 -3.58 8.23
C HIS A 174 15.13 -2.63 7.54
N ARG A 175 16.04 -3.16 6.72
CA ARG A 175 17.15 -2.36 6.16
C ARG A 175 16.74 -1.37 5.08
N VAL A 176 15.66 -1.63 4.36
CA VAL A 176 15.17 -0.68 3.34
C VAL A 176 14.71 0.67 3.91
N TRP A 177 14.44 0.75 5.22
CA TRP A 177 14.09 2.00 5.89
C TRP A 177 15.29 2.91 6.15
N ARG A 178 16.52 2.42 6.00
CA ARG A 178 17.77 3.17 6.28
C ARG A 178 17.84 4.52 5.58
N LYS A 179 17.30 4.63 4.36
CA LYS A 179 17.31 5.91 3.62
C LYS A 179 16.33 6.93 4.19
N LEU A 180 15.23 6.49 4.78
CA LEU A 180 14.16 7.36 5.28
C LEU A 180 14.35 7.72 6.76
N ILE A 181 14.87 6.79 7.55
CA ILE A 181 15.04 6.93 9.00
C ILE A 181 16.36 6.28 9.46
N PRO A 182 17.53 6.77 9.00
CA PRO A 182 18.83 6.14 9.25
C PRO A 182 19.13 5.90 10.74
N ASP A 183 18.74 6.83 11.61
CA ASP A 183 19.04 6.79 13.04
C ASP A 183 18.32 5.65 13.78
N LEU A 184 17.16 5.23 13.25
CA LEU A 184 16.37 4.12 13.81
C LEU A 184 16.80 2.76 13.22
N ILE A 185 17.59 2.74 12.15
CA ILE A 185 17.97 1.53 11.41
C ILE A 185 19.48 1.28 11.59
N CYS A 186 19.84 0.86 12.80
CA CYS A 186 21.23 0.58 13.17
C CYS A 186 21.62 -0.90 13.09
N ASP A 187 20.65 -1.83 13.09
CA ASP A 187 20.86 -3.28 13.06
C ASP A 187 21.20 -3.81 11.65
N PHE A 188 21.84 -4.97 11.56
CA PHE A 188 22.23 -5.66 10.30
C PHE A 188 23.11 -4.82 9.36
N LYS A 189 24.12 -4.13 9.91
CA LYS A 189 25.01 -3.23 9.14
C LYS A 189 25.59 -3.85 7.87
N ASP A 190 25.98 -5.11 7.95
CA ASP A 190 26.62 -5.87 6.87
C ASP A 190 25.62 -6.44 5.85
N PHE A 191 24.31 -6.31 6.08
CA PHE A 191 23.29 -6.77 5.16
C PHE A 191 22.87 -5.63 4.23
N GLU A 192 23.04 -5.86 2.93
CA GLU A 192 22.54 -4.99 1.87
C GLU A 192 21.44 -5.72 1.07
N PRO A 193 20.20 -5.18 1.03
CA PRO A 193 19.11 -5.79 0.27
C PRO A 193 19.44 -6.03 -1.21
N SER A 194 20.18 -5.12 -1.86
CA SER A 194 20.54 -5.27 -3.28
C SER A 194 21.45 -6.49 -3.53
N ALA A 195 22.41 -6.75 -2.64
CA ALA A 195 23.29 -7.92 -2.76
C ALA A 195 22.50 -9.23 -2.68
N GLN A 196 21.52 -9.30 -1.77
CA GLN A 196 20.61 -10.44 -1.70
C GLN A 196 19.81 -10.62 -3.00
N VAL A 197 19.36 -9.53 -3.63
CA VAL A 197 18.69 -9.62 -4.94
C VAL A 197 19.63 -10.18 -6.00
N CYS A 198 20.88 -9.71 -6.06
CA CYS A 198 21.88 -10.22 -7.00
C CYS A 198 22.09 -11.73 -6.85
N GLU A 199 22.25 -12.24 -5.63
CA GLU A 199 22.40 -13.68 -5.36
C GLU A 199 21.20 -14.50 -5.85
N ILE A 200 19.97 -13.99 -5.66
CA ILE A 200 18.75 -14.66 -6.11
C ILE A 200 18.68 -14.64 -7.65
N THR A 201 19.04 -13.51 -8.27
CA THR A 201 19.09 -13.34 -9.72
C THR A 201 20.09 -14.30 -10.36
N GLU A 202 21.30 -14.44 -9.79
CA GLU A 202 22.28 -15.44 -10.23
C GLU A 202 21.75 -16.87 -10.10
N SER A 203 21.03 -17.17 -9.01
CA SER A 203 20.35 -18.45 -8.87
C SER A 203 19.29 -18.67 -9.96
N CYS A 204 18.53 -17.63 -10.35
CA CYS A 204 17.59 -17.72 -11.47
C CYS A 204 18.30 -18.01 -12.80
N VAL A 205 19.45 -17.36 -13.07
CA VAL A 205 20.26 -17.63 -14.27
C VAL A 205 20.69 -19.10 -14.31
N GLN A 206 21.18 -19.63 -13.20
CA GLN A 206 21.58 -21.05 -13.11
C GLN A 206 20.40 -22.00 -13.37
N LEU A 207 19.23 -21.70 -12.80
CA LEU A 207 18.03 -22.52 -13.01
C LEU A 207 17.53 -22.44 -14.45
N ALA A 208 17.56 -21.26 -15.08
CA ALA A 208 17.16 -21.09 -16.47
C ALA A 208 18.07 -21.88 -17.43
N ASN A 209 19.39 -21.80 -17.23
CA ASN A 209 20.33 -22.59 -18.03
C ASN A 209 20.13 -24.11 -17.84
N ARG A 210 19.80 -24.56 -16.61
CA ARG A 210 19.43 -25.97 -16.34
C ARG A 210 18.15 -26.42 -17.05
N LEU A 211 17.23 -25.51 -17.31
CA LEU A 211 15.98 -25.76 -18.03
C LEU A 211 16.17 -25.84 -19.56
N GLY A 212 17.40 -25.70 -20.05
CA GLY A 212 17.71 -25.73 -21.48
C GLY A 212 17.46 -24.41 -22.21
N PHE A 213 17.26 -23.30 -21.47
CA PHE A 213 17.30 -21.97 -22.09
C PHE A 213 18.77 -21.60 -22.36
N GLU A 214 19.17 -21.62 -23.63
CA GLU A 214 20.55 -21.32 -24.04
C GLU A 214 20.88 -19.83 -23.91
N GLY A 215 22.07 -19.51 -23.39
CA GLY A 215 22.59 -18.15 -23.35
C GLY A 215 21.86 -17.21 -22.38
N VAL A 216 21.21 -17.74 -21.33
CA VAL A 216 20.61 -16.88 -20.31
C VAL A 216 21.72 -16.27 -19.45
N GLU A 217 21.82 -14.95 -19.48
CA GLU A 217 22.76 -14.15 -18.72
C GLU A 217 22.04 -13.37 -17.62
N TYR A 218 22.81 -12.77 -16.71
CA TYR A 218 22.28 -11.95 -15.61
C TYR A 218 21.36 -10.83 -16.13
N GLN A 219 21.77 -10.15 -17.20
CA GLN A 219 21.00 -9.04 -17.77
C GLN A 219 19.61 -9.49 -18.24
N HIS A 220 19.49 -10.67 -18.84
CA HIS A 220 18.20 -11.21 -19.29
C HIS A 220 17.21 -11.38 -18.12
N ILE A 221 17.69 -11.86 -16.97
CA ILE A 221 16.85 -12.00 -15.78
C ILE A 221 16.55 -10.63 -15.16
N GLU A 222 17.54 -9.74 -15.11
CA GLU A 222 17.35 -8.38 -14.60
C GLU A 222 16.29 -7.62 -15.41
N ASP A 223 16.30 -7.75 -16.74
CA ASP A 223 15.31 -7.15 -17.64
C ASP A 223 13.90 -7.67 -17.34
N ILE A 224 13.75 -9.00 -17.14
CA ILE A 224 12.47 -9.62 -16.75
C ILE A 224 11.97 -9.09 -15.40
N LEU A 225 12.86 -8.91 -14.43
CA LEU A 225 12.49 -8.42 -13.10
C LEU A 225 12.18 -6.92 -13.10
N SER A 226 12.86 -6.17 -13.98
CA SER A 226 12.73 -4.72 -14.14
C SER A 226 11.55 -4.33 -15.04
N CYS A 227 11.02 -5.25 -15.85
CA CYS A 227 9.78 -5.06 -16.59
C CYS A 227 8.69 -4.53 -15.65
N GLN A 228 8.27 -3.29 -15.92
CA GLN A 228 7.04 -2.74 -15.40
C GLN A 228 5.92 -3.11 -16.36
N PRO A 229 4.70 -3.38 -15.87
CA PRO A 229 3.54 -3.38 -16.76
C PRO A 229 3.46 -2.03 -17.48
N ASP A 230 2.99 -2.03 -18.73
CA ASP A 230 2.86 -0.82 -19.55
C ASP A 230 2.27 0.34 -18.72
N GLU A 231 2.88 1.52 -18.81
CA GLU A 231 2.37 2.71 -18.12
C GLU A 231 0.91 2.93 -18.55
N LEU A 232 0.03 3.02 -17.56
CA LEU A 232 -1.40 3.27 -17.76
C LEU A 232 -1.58 4.47 -18.67
N THR A 233 -2.42 4.35 -19.70
CA THR A 233 -2.69 5.51 -20.56
C THR A 233 -3.44 6.59 -19.77
N THR A 234 -3.44 7.83 -20.27
CA THR A 234 -4.14 8.95 -19.61
C THR A 234 -5.62 8.63 -19.39
N GLU A 235 -6.24 7.97 -20.36
CA GLU A 235 -7.63 7.51 -20.32
C GLU A 235 -7.83 6.47 -19.21
N GLU A 236 -6.89 5.55 -19.05
CA GLU A 236 -6.93 4.51 -18.01
C GLU A 236 -6.72 5.10 -16.61
N LEU A 237 -5.86 6.10 -16.47
CA LEU A 237 -5.68 6.86 -15.23
C LEU A 237 -6.94 7.63 -14.84
N GLN A 238 -7.65 8.18 -15.83
CA GLN A 238 -8.91 8.89 -15.64
C GLN A 238 -10.06 7.93 -15.32
N GLU A 239 -10.06 6.73 -15.90
CA GLU A 239 -10.99 5.68 -15.51
C GLU A 239 -10.73 5.16 -14.09
N LEU A 240 -9.49 5.09 -13.62
CA LEU A 240 -9.19 4.68 -12.24
C LEU A 240 -9.75 5.66 -11.18
N SER A 241 -9.88 6.95 -11.51
CA SER A 241 -10.49 7.94 -10.62
C SER A 241 -12.03 7.90 -10.67
N VAL A 242 -12.62 7.52 -11.80
CA VAL A 242 -14.09 7.47 -12.02
C VAL A 242 -14.69 6.09 -11.67
N ALA A 243 -13.95 4.99 -11.83
CA ALA A 243 -14.43 3.63 -11.59
C ALA A 243 -14.88 3.40 -10.13
N GLY A 244 -14.43 4.23 -9.18
CA GLY A 244 -14.93 4.21 -7.80
C GLY A 244 -16.44 4.43 -7.66
N GLU A 245 -17.09 5.07 -8.64
CA GLU A 245 -18.52 5.43 -8.57
C GLU A 245 -19.43 4.42 -9.29
N ALA A 246 -18.91 3.64 -10.24
CA ALA A 246 -19.71 2.84 -11.17
C ALA A 246 -19.62 1.30 -10.98
N GLU A 247 -18.73 0.79 -10.14
CA GLU A 247 -18.50 -0.65 -9.99
C GLU A 247 -19.59 -1.39 -9.16
N GLY A 248 -20.63 -0.67 -8.69
CA GLY A 248 -21.73 -1.21 -7.88
C GLY A 248 -22.98 -1.68 -8.62
N ARG A 249 -22.98 -1.75 -9.96
CA ARG A 249 -24.13 -2.26 -10.72
C ARG A 249 -23.72 -3.25 -11.81
N GLU A 250 -24.38 -4.41 -11.72
CA GLU A 250 -24.53 -5.49 -12.71
C GLU A 250 -23.39 -6.52 -12.81
N GLU A 251 -23.61 -7.68 -12.20
CA GLU A 251 -24.00 -8.94 -12.90
C GLU A 251 -24.54 -9.93 -11.86
N ASP A 252 -25.77 -10.43 -12.07
CA ASP A 252 -26.42 -11.47 -11.26
C ASP A 252 -25.72 -12.81 -11.48
N ASP A 253 -25.05 -13.34 -10.44
CA ASP A 253 -24.65 -14.75 -10.35
C ASP A 253 -25.01 -15.25 -8.94
N GLU A 254 -25.88 -16.27 -8.86
CA GLU A 254 -26.62 -16.70 -7.65
C GLU A 254 -25.73 -17.26 -6.51
N ASN A 255 -24.40 -17.22 -6.64
CA ASN A 255 -23.44 -17.70 -5.64
C ASN A 255 -22.47 -16.61 -5.12
N GLN A 256 -22.86 -15.33 -5.19
CA GLN A 256 -22.03 -14.24 -4.67
C GLN A 256 -21.97 -14.24 -3.13
N GLU A 257 -20.77 -14.45 -2.57
CA GLU A 257 -20.38 -13.77 -1.32
C GLU A 257 -20.53 -12.28 -1.61
N VAL A 258 -21.62 -11.67 -1.13
CA VAL A 258 -21.89 -10.24 -1.29
C VAL A 258 -20.66 -9.49 -0.77
N PRO A 259 -19.93 -8.74 -1.62
CA PRO A 259 -18.84 -7.91 -1.14
C PRO A 259 -19.39 -6.97 -0.06
N PRO A 260 -18.63 -6.71 1.03
CA PRO A 260 -19.07 -5.70 1.98
C PRO A 260 -19.38 -4.41 1.21
N PRO A 261 -20.49 -3.72 1.53
CA PRO A 261 -20.87 -2.51 0.81
C PRO A 261 -19.70 -1.52 0.86
N PRO A 262 -19.47 -0.76 -0.23
CA PRO A 262 -18.39 0.20 -0.26
C PRO A 262 -18.51 1.14 0.95
N PRO A 263 -17.37 1.54 1.57
CA PRO A 263 -17.41 2.54 2.63
C PRO A 263 -18.17 3.77 2.12
N ARG A 264 -19.06 4.31 2.94
CA ARG A 264 -19.82 5.52 2.59
C ARG A 264 -18.84 6.63 2.27
N GLN A 265 -18.83 7.06 1.01
CA GLN A 265 -17.95 8.11 0.52
C GLN A 265 -18.78 9.36 0.24
N MET A 266 -18.27 10.50 0.71
CA MET A 266 -18.74 11.84 0.35
C MET A 266 -17.52 12.60 -0.13
N THR A 267 -17.51 13.05 -1.37
CA THR A 267 -16.42 13.80 -1.99
C THR A 267 -16.28 15.19 -1.35
N THR A 268 -15.14 15.85 -1.57
CA THR A 268 -14.95 17.24 -1.10
C THR A 268 -15.93 18.21 -1.77
N ALA A 269 -16.27 17.97 -3.04
CA ALA A 269 -17.23 18.77 -3.78
C ALA A 269 -18.65 18.62 -3.22
N GLU A 270 -19.10 17.37 -3.01
CA GLU A 270 -20.42 17.09 -2.41
C GLU A 270 -20.52 17.64 -0.98
N LEU A 271 -19.46 17.55 -0.18
CA LEU A 271 -19.42 18.13 1.17
C LEU A 271 -19.55 19.65 1.12
N SER A 272 -18.82 20.31 0.20
CA SER A 272 -18.88 21.76 0.01
C SER A 272 -20.28 22.20 -0.43
N ASP A 273 -20.85 21.53 -1.45
CA ASP A 273 -22.19 21.82 -1.98
C ASP A 273 -23.28 21.59 -0.94
N THR A 274 -23.16 20.53 -0.14
CA THR A 274 -24.09 20.24 0.97
C THR A 274 -24.04 21.34 2.03
N LEU A 275 -22.85 21.76 2.46
CA LEU A 275 -22.70 22.83 3.46
C LEU A 275 -23.22 24.17 2.93
N GLU A 276 -22.97 24.49 1.67
CA GLU A 276 -23.49 25.69 1.02
C GLU A 276 -25.02 25.67 0.95
N THR A 277 -25.59 24.55 0.51
CA THR A 277 -27.06 24.36 0.44
C THR A 277 -27.70 24.53 1.81
N ILE A 278 -27.09 23.98 2.88
CA ILE A 278 -27.62 24.15 4.23
C ILE A 278 -27.54 25.61 4.66
N GLU A 279 -26.42 26.29 4.43
CA GLU A 279 -26.29 27.70 4.80
C GLU A 279 -27.31 28.60 4.07
N GLN A 280 -27.56 28.35 2.78
CA GLN A 280 -28.63 29.02 2.03
C GLN A 280 -30.02 28.82 2.67
N ARG A 281 -30.31 27.61 3.18
CA ARG A 281 -31.57 27.32 3.88
C ARG A 281 -31.65 27.97 5.26
N LEU A 282 -30.53 28.05 5.98
CA LEU A 282 -30.46 28.77 7.25
C LEU A 282 -30.67 30.27 7.05
N GLN A 283 -30.06 30.86 6.02
CA GLN A 283 -30.26 32.27 5.67
C GLN A 283 -31.73 32.53 5.30
N TRP A 284 -32.32 31.67 4.47
CA TRP A 284 -33.75 31.79 4.13
C TRP A 284 -34.64 31.73 5.38
N LEU A 285 -34.33 30.88 6.36
CA LEU A 285 -35.09 30.81 7.62
C LEU A 285 -34.94 32.10 8.45
N GLU A 286 -33.75 32.69 8.50
CA GLU A 286 -33.52 33.98 9.18
C GLU A 286 -34.28 35.13 8.49
N ASP A 287 -34.35 35.12 7.15
CA ASP A 287 -34.99 36.17 6.37
C ASP A 287 -36.53 36.07 6.34
N ASN A 288 -37.09 34.86 6.49
CA ASN A 288 -38.53 34.60 6.30
C ASN A 288 -39.29 34.27 7.59
N ASP A 289 -38.61 34.00 8.71
CA ASP A 289 -39.27 33.77 9.99
C ASP A 289 -39.64 35.10 10.67
N CYS A 290 -40.92 35.28 11.00
CA CYS A 290 -41.40 36.45 11.73
C CYS A 290 -40.89 36.53 13.19
N ASN A 291 -40.32 35.45 13.73
CA ASN A 291 -39.72 35.39 15.06
C ASN A 291 -38.18 35.23 14.96
N ALA A 292 -37.47 36.35 15.06
CA ALA A 292 -36.01 36.40 14.97
C ALA A 292 -35.29 35.63 16.10
N GLU A 293 -35.88 35.52 17.29
CA GLU A 293 -35.28 34.78 18.40
C GLU A 293 -35.31 33.27 18.13
N ARG A 294 -36.44 32.77 17.62
CA ARG A 294 -36.62 31.37 17.23
C ARG A 294 -35.72 30.99 16.06
N SER A 295 -35.73 31.77 14.98
CA SER A 295 -34.88 31.49 13.82
C SER A 295 -33.41 31.55 14.20
N GLY A 296 -32.98 32.60 14.89
CA GLY A 296 -31.59 32.74 15.36
C GLY A 296 -31.15 31.63 16.32
N LYS A 297 -32.01 31.16 17.23
CA LYS A 297 -31.69 30.02 18.11
C LYS A 297 -31.51 28.73 17.30
N THR A 298 -32.39 28.51 16.32
CA THR A 298 -32.38 27.32 15.45
C THR A 298 -31.15 27.31 14.55
N THR A 299 -30.85 28.43 13.87
CA THR A 299 -29.70 28.52 12.97
C THR A 299 -28.37 28.40 13.71
N ARG A 300 -28.23 29.01 14.89
CA ARG A 300 -27.04 28.80 15.74
C ARG A 300 -26.86 27.35 16.15
N GLY A 301 -27.94 26.67 16.52
CA GLY A 301 -27.91 25.25 16.87
C GLY A 301 -27.45 24.37 15.71
N ILE A 302 -28.02 24.60 14.51
CA ILE A 302 -27.64 23.83 13.31
C ILE A 302 -26.20 24.13 12.91
N ARG A 303 -25.76 25.40 12.91
CA ARG A 303 -24.37 25.78 12.62
C ARG A 303 -23.39 25.09 13.57
N ALA A 304 -23.70 25.03 14.86
CA ALA A 304 -22.88 24.31 15.84
C ALA A 304 -22.79 22.80 15.55
N CYS A 305 -23.90 22.17 15.15
CA CYS A 305 -23.91 20.76 14.75
C CYS A 305 -23.11 20.49 13.46
N LEU A 306 -22.93 21.50 12.60
CA LEU A 306 -22.17 21.38 11.35
C LEU A 306 -20.66 21.63 11.51
N GLU A 307 -20.20 22.09 12.68
CA GLU A 307 -18.76 22.36 12.89
C GLU A 307 -17.83 21.18 12.58
N PRO A 308 -18.15 19.91 12.92
CA PRO A 308 -17.32 18.78 12.52
C PRO A 308 -17.15 18.65 11.00
N TYR A 309 -18.18 18.98 10.22
CA TYR A 309 -18.14 18.92 8.75
C TYR A 309 -17.39 20.11 8.14
N LYS A 310 -17.50 21.30 8.74
CA LYS A 310 -16.69 22.47 8.35
C LYS A 310 -15.22 22.23 8.61
N GLN A 311 -14.90 21.64 9.76
CA GLN A 311 -13.53 21.23 10.11
C GLN A 311 -13.02 20.17 9.12
N LEU A 312 -13.83 19.18 8.78
CA LEU A 312 -13.49 18.18 7.77
C LEU A 312 -13.20 18.82 6.39
N LEU A 313 -14.04 19.77 5.95
CA LEU A 313 -13.82 20.50 4.69
C LEU A 313 -12.49 21.27 4.72
N TYR A 314 -12.21 21.98 5.81
CA TYR A 314 -10.94 22.69 6.00
C TYR A 314 -9.73 21.74 5.96
N GLU A 315 -9.82 20.59 6.62
CA GLU A 315 -8.78 19.57 6.60
C GLU A 315 -8.56 18.99 5.19
N ARG A 316 -9.64 18.71 4.45
CA ARG A 316 -9.53 18.24 3.06
C ARG A 316 -8.88 19.29 2.16
N SER A 317 -9.27 20.56 2.28
CA SER A 317 -8.68 21.66 1.50
C SER A 317 -7.22 21.94 1.84
N THR A 318 -6.78 21.68 3.07
CA THR A 318 -5.38 21.82 3.48
C THR A 318 -4.54 20.61 3.07
N ARG A 319 -5.05 19.39 3.19
CA ARG A 319 -4.39 18.15 2.74
C ARG A 319 -4.22 18.09 1.21
N ALA A 320 -5.13 18.68 0.44
CA ALA A 320 -5.01 18.80 -1.02
C ALA A 320 -3.78 19.61 -1.47
N LYS A 321 -3.20 20.44 -0.59
CA LYS A 321 -1.96 21.16 -0.85
C LYS A 321 -0.78 20.22 -0.59
N GLN A 322 -0.38 19.44 -1.59
CA GLN A 322 0.75 18.52 -1.50
C GLN A 322 2.02 19.25 -1.00
N LYS A 323 2.62 18.77 0.09
CA LYS A 323 3.85 19.36 0.64
C LYS A 323 5.00 19.11 -0.33
N LYS A 324 5.79 20.15 -0.62
CA LYS A 324 7.00 20.03 -1.45
C LYS A 324 8.01 19.07 -0.80
N LEU A 325 8.73 18.33 -1.64
CA LEU A 325 9.76 17.37 -1.24
C LEU A 325 10.76 17.92 -0.21
N GLU A 326 11.13 19.20 -0.36
CA GLU A 326 12.04 19.93 0.54
C GLU A 326 11.60 19.93 2.01
N PHE A 327 10.28 19.86 2.29
CA PHE A 327 9.75 19.83 3.66
C PHE A 327 10.25 18.61 4.43
N TYR A 328 10.32 17.45 3.78
CA TYR A 328 10.73 16.19 4.41
C TYR A 328 12.23 16.14 4.69
N PHE A 329 13.06 16.69 3.80
CA PHE A 329 14.51 16.73 3.99
C PHE A 329 14.96 17.82 4.99
N THR A 330 14.22 18.93 5.09
CA THR A 330 14.57 20.03 6.00
C THR A 330 14.28 19.67 7.47
N ALA A 331 13.24 18.86 7.72
CA ALA A 331 12.91 18.40 9.07
C ALA A 331 13.99 17.50 9.68
N MET A 332 14.65 16.66 8.86
CA MET A 332 15.75 15.80 9.34
C MET A 332 17.01 16.60 9.69
N LYS A 333 17.30 17.68 8.95
CA LYS A 333 18.46 18.53 9.20
C LYS A 333 18.40 19.22 10.56
N LYS A 334 17.20 19.69 10.93
CA LYS A 334 16.96 20.37 12.21
C LYS A 334 17.16 19.47 13.42
N HIS A 335 16.85 18.17 13.31
CA HIS A 335 17.03 17.21 14.40
C HIS A 335 18.51 16.82 14.61
N CYS A 336 19.34 16.82 13.56
CA CYS A 336 20.80 16.67 13.70
C CYS A 336 21.43 17.89 14.40
N ASP A 337 21.02 19.09 14.02
CA ASP A 337 21.59 20.33 14.57
C ASP A 337 21.23 20.52 16.07
N ASP A 338 20.07 20.01 16.51
CA ASP A 338 19.63 20.08 17.91
C ASP A 338 20.30 19.01 18.81
N GLU A 339 20.76 17.87 18.28
CA GLU A 339 21.52 16.87 19.05
C GLU A 339 23.02 17.18 19.17
N GLU A 340 23.62 17.90 18.21
CA GLU A 340 25.00 18.42 18.33
C GLU A 340 25.13 19.54 19.38
N ALA A 341 24.02 20.12 19.83
CA ALA A 341 24.00 21.25 20.76
C ALA A 341 24.00 20.86 22.27
N LEU A 342 24.28 19.60 22.63
CA LEU A 342 24.48 19.22 24.03
C LEU A 342 25.94 19.49 24.48
N PRO A 343 26.17 20.28 25.56
CA PRO A 343 27.52 20.63 25.97
C PRO A 343 28.27 19.42 26.55
N SER A 344 29.41 19.11 25.93
CA SER A 344 30.39 18.13 26.40
C SER A 344 30.92 18.51 27.78
N THR A 345 30.59 17.70 28.80
CA THR A 345 31.23 17.80 30.12
C THR A 345 32.46 16.90 30.15
N SER A 346 33.63 17.47 29.83
CA SER A 346 34.92 16.82 30.00
C SER A 346 35.69 17.50 31.13
N ASN A 347 35.71 16.85 32.29
CA ASN A 347 36.70 17.08 33.33
C ASN A 347 38.12 16.88 32.79
N ARG A 348 39.04 17.81 33.06
CA ARG A 348 40.47 17.46 33.16
C ARG A 348 41.23 18.32 34.17
N THR A 349 41.73 17.61 35.16
CA THR A 349 42.67 17.95 36.24
C THR A 349 44.10 18.14 35.70
N SER A 350 44.85 19.10 36.26
CA SER A 350 46.33 19.01 36.48
C SER A 350 46.81 20.15 37.40
N VAL A 351 47.07 19.91 38.69
CA VAL A 351 48.39 19.70 39.36
C VAL A 351 49.26 20.97 39.57
N ARG A 352 49.38 21.38 40.86
CA ARG A 352 50.52 21.88 41.71
C ARG A 352 51.57 22.88 41.16
N PRO A 353 52.25 23.70 42.02
CA PRO A 353 53.03 23.28 43.22
C PRO A 353 52.25 23.21 44.53
#